data_AF-A0A2H9NSV3-F1
#
_entry.id   AF-A0A2H9NSV3-F1
#
_cell.length_a   1.000
_cell.length_b   1.000
_cell.length_c   1.000
_cell.angle_alpha   90.00
_cell.angle_beta   90.00
_cell.angle_gamma   90.00
#
_symmetry.space_group_name_H-M   'P 1'
#
loop_
_entity.id
_entity.type
_entity.pdbx_description
1 polymer ?
#
loop_
_entity_poly.entity_id
_entity_poly.type
_entity_poly.pdbx_seq_one_letter_code
_entity_poly.pdbx_strand_id
1 'polypeptide(L)'
;MKFSVSKGVLEKFPELNIGIVIAKKINNEGESEEVMKFIREKENEIRKNFNSETLSQNQRIEIWREVYSSFGAKPKKYKCSVENLYRMILDGMRLKHINKVVDIYNYISIKYVVPVGGDDIDKVDGDIELKLANGNEIFRELNSEELKNPKLGEVVYVDEKEVYAEDGTGENVIKQK
;
A
#
# COMPACT_ATOMS: atom_id res chain seq x y z
N MET A 1 -0.31 -17.38 12.24
CA MET A 1 0.08 -16.04 11.82
C MET A 1 1.13 -15.41 12.73
N LYS A 2 2.38 -15.70 12.39
CA LYS A 2 3.53 -14.85 12.59
C LYS A 2 3.74 -14.03 11.32
N PHE A 3 4.38 -12.87 11.47
CA PHE A 3 4.89 -12.11 10.35
C PHE A 3 6.41 -12.23 10.34
N SER A 4 6.99 -12.38 9.15
CA SER A 4 8.42 -12.46 8.94
C SER A 4 8.86 -11.69 7.70
N VAL A 5 10.14 -11.33 7.66
CA VAL A 5 10.77 -10.70 6.51
C VAL A 5 11.95 -11.57 6.11
N SER A 6 11.98 -11.98 4.85
CA SER A 6 13.07 -12.82 4.34
C SER A 6 14.42 -12.09 4.44
N LYS A 7 15.50 -12.85 4.57
CA LYS A 7 16.87 -12.29 4.59
C LYS A 7 17.18 -11.46 3.35
N GLY A 8 16.74 -11.90 2.17
CA GLY A 8 16.99 -11.17 0.92
C GLY A 8 16.36 -9.77 0.90
N VAL A 9 15.21 -9.58 1.55
CA VAL A 9 14.61 -8.25 1.72
C VAL A 9 15.41 -7.42 2.71
N LEU A 10 15.81 -7.98 3.86
CA LEU A 10 16.59 -7.24 4.87
C LEU A 10 17.99 -6.85 4.37
N GLU A 11 18.65 -7.71 3.59
CA GLU A 11 19.96 -7.43 2.99
C GLU A 11 19.86 -6.32 1.93
N LYS A 12 18.79 -6.34 1.13
CA LYS A 12 18.54 -5.33 0.10
C LYS A 12 18.05 -3.99 0.69
N PHE A 13 17.36 -4.04 1.84
CA PHE A 13 16.75 -2.89 2.51
C PHE A 13 17.10 -2.87 4.01
N PRO A 14 18.36 -2.55 4.36
CA PRO A 14 18.82 -2.59 5.75
C PRO A 14 18.13 -1.55 6.65
N GLU A 15 17.57 -0.49 6.07
CA GLU A 15 16.84 0.56 6.78
C GLU A 15 15.32 0.32 6.82
N LEU A 16 14.84 -0.83 6.35
CA LEU A 16 13.42 -1.16 6.31
C LEU A 16 12.84 -1.23 7.72
N ASN A 17 11.79 -0.44 7.94
CA ASN A 17 10.99 -0.48 9.14
C ASN A 17 9.55 -0.85 8.77
N ILE A 18 9.01 -1.90 9.42
CA ILE A 18 7.64 -2.36 9.20
C ILE A 18 6.89 -2.30 10.52
N GLY A 19 5.77 -1.57 10.54
CA GLY A 19 4.82 -1.57 11.63
C GLY A 19 3.63 -2.47 11.32
N ILE A 20 3.22 -3.31 12.26
CA ILE A 20 2.08 -4.22 12.09
C ILE A 20 1.11 -4.01 13.25
N VAL A 21 -0.16 -3.85 12.90
CA VAL A 21 -1.27 -3.76 13.84
C VAL A 21 -2.24 -4.89 13.52
N ILE A 22 -2.48 -5.77 14.49
CA ILE A 22 -3.49 -6.82 14.38
C ILE A 22 -4.68 -6.41 15.23
N ALA A 23 -5.79 -6.10 14.57
CA ALA A 23 -7.06 -5.83 15.24
C ALA A 23 -7.98 -7.04 15.09
N LYS A 24 -8.62 -7.47 16.18
CA LYS A 24 -9.54 -8.61 16.20
C LYS A 24 -10.92 -8.15 16.64
N LYS A 25 -11.97 -8.84 16.15
CA LYS A 25 -13.37 -8.55 16.50
C LYS A 25 -13.77 -7.09 16.20
N ILE A 26 -13.28 -6.56 15.10
CA ILE A 26 -13.62 -5.20 14.65
C ILE A 26 -14.92 -5.22 13.86
N ASN A 27 -15.65 -4.11 13.92
CA ASN A 27 -16.74 -3.84 12.98
C ASN A 27 -16.18 -2.94 11.86
N ASN A 28 -15.96 -3.53 10.68
CA ASN A 28 -15.46 -2.82 9.50
C ASN A 28 -16.57 -2.25 8.60
N GLU A 29 -17.83 -2.34 9.00
CA GLU A 29 -18.97 -1.87 8.21
C GLU A 29 -19.32 -0.41 8.48
N GLY A 30 -19.93 0.23 7.49
CA GLY A 30 -20.43 1.61 7.56
C GLY A 30 -19.32 2.65 7.58
N GLU A 31 -19.71 3.93 7.67
CA GLU A 31 -18.79 5.07 7.65
C GLU A 31 -18.49 5.55 9.08
N SER A 32 -17.29 6.09 9.30
CA SER A 32 -16.95 6.81 10.53
C SER A 32 -16.86 8.31 10.23
N GLU A 33 -17.83 9.09 10.72
CA GLU A 33 -17.87 10.55 10.49
C GLU A 33 -16.59 11.25 10.98
N GLU A 34 -16.02 10.78 12.09
CA GLU A 34 -14.76 11.30 12.64
C GLU A 34 -13.59 11.08 11.68
N VAL A 35 -13.44 9.85 11.17
CA VAL A 35 -12.37 9.51 10.22
C VAL A 35 -12.54 10.30 8.93
N MET A 36 -13.77 10.39 8.42
CA MET A 36 -14.06 11.16 7.21
C MET A 36 -13.76 12.65 7.39
N LYS A 37 -14.08 13.23 8.56
CA LYS A 37 -13.70 14.61 8.89
C LYS A 37 -12.19 14.80 8.81
N PHE A 38 -11.41 13.91 9.43
CA PHE A 38 -9.96 13.96 9.37
C PHE A 38 -9.41 13.83 7.94
N ILE A 39 -10.01 12.95 7.13
CA ILE A 39 -9.66 12.85 5.70
C ILE A 39 -9.94 14.17 5.00
N ARG A 40 -11.12 14.78 5.15
CA ARG A 40 -11.45 16.05 4.49
C ARG A 40 -10.53 17.20 4.91
N GLU A 41 -10.18 17.27 6.19
CA GLU A 41 -9.22 18.26 6.68
C GLU A 41 -7.85 18.06 6.02
N LYS A 42 -7.36 16.82 5.97
CA LYS A 42 -6.06 16.51 5.36
C LYS A 42 -6.06 16.72 3.84
N GLU A 43 -7.14 16.38 3.14
CA GLU A 43 -7.28 16.67 1.72
C GLU A 43 -7.16 18.18 1.44
N ASN A 44 -7.80 19.02 2.26
CA ASN A 44 -7.73 20.47 2.12
C ASN A 44 -6.33 21.00 2.41
N GLU A 45 -5.63 20.44 3.39
CA GLU A 45 -4.22 20.76 3.65
C GLU A 45 -3.34 20.39 2.45
N ILE A 46 -3.54 19.19 1.88
CA ILE A 46 -2.78 18.72 0.72
C ILE A 46 -2.99 19.65 -0.48
N ARG A 47 -4.25 20.00 -0.79
CA ARG A 47 -4.56 20.93 -1.90
C ARG A 47 -3.95 22.33 -1.73
N LYS A 48 -3.75 22.78 -0.49
CA LYS A 48 -3.13 24.09 -0.20
C LYS A 48 -1.60 24.05 -0.29
N ASN A 49 -0.99 22.94 0.11
CA ASN A 49 0.45 22.88 0.37
C ASN A 49 1.25 22.11 -0.70
N PHE A 50 0.57 21.38 -1.59
CA PHE A 50 1.22 20.56 -2.63
C PHE A 50 0.71 20.95 -4.02
N ASN A 51 1.52 20.64 -5.03
CA ASN A 51 1.18 20.83 -6.44
C ASN A 51 1.43 19.51 -7.19
N SER A 52 0.50 19.10 -8.06
CA SER A 52 0.56 17.82 -8.78
C SER A 52 1.80 17.69 -9.70
N GLU A 53 2.27 18.82 -10.24
CA GLU A 53 3.45 18.90 -11.12
C GLU A 53 4.75 18.66 -10.35
N THR A 54 4.86 19.22 -9.14
CA THR A 54 6.07 19.14 -8.30
C THR A 54 5.99 18.06 -7.22
N LEU A 55 4.85 17.36 -7.07
CA LEU A 55 4.66 16.30 -6.07
C LEU A 55 5.76 15.25 -6.12
N SER A 56 6.22 14.94 -7.33
CA SER A 56 7.24 13.93 -7.59
C SER A 56 8.65 14.32 -7.10
N GLN A 57 8.85 15.61 -6.78
CA GLN A 57 10.06 16.21 -6.19
C GLN A 57 9.91 16.41 -4.67
N ASN A 58 8.76 16.08 -4.09
CA ASN A 58 8.62 16.11 -2.64
C ASN A 58 9.53 15.04 -2.03
N GLN A 59 10.42 15.43 -1.12
CA GLN A 59 11.41 14.54 -0.51
C GLN A 59 10.82 13.22 0.01
N ARG A 60 9.65 13.25 0.65
CA ARG A 60 9.02 12.02 1.18
C ARG A 60 8.45 11.13 0.07
N ILE A 61 7.91 11.70 -1.00
CA ILE A 61 7.44 10.94 -2.16
C ILE A 61 8.63 10.37 -2.94
N GLU A 62 9.69 11.15 -3.11
CA GLU A 62 10.91 10.73 -3.81
C GLU A 62 11.53 9.48 -3.19
N ILE A 63 11.65 9.43 -1.85
CA ILE A 63 12.14 8.25 -1.13
C ILE A 63 11.33 7.00 -1.50
N TRP A 64 9.99 7.09 -1.53
CA TRP A 64 9.17 5.95 -1.92
C TRP A 64 9.32 5.58 -3.40
N ARG A 65 9.57 6.54 -4.28
CA ARG A 65 9.84 6.25 -5.70
C ARG A 65 11.18 5.53 -5.85
N GLU A 66 12.20 5.90 -5.09
CA GLU A 66 13.49 5.20 -5.07
C GLU A 66 13.34 3.77 -4.56
N VAL A 67 12.65 3.58 -3.43
CA VAL A 67 12.34 2.27 -2.86
C VAL A 67 11.60 1.40 -3.87
N TYR A 68 10.51 1.88 -4.45
CA TYR A 68 9.76 1.11 -5.46
C TYR A 68 10.61 0.83 -6.70
N SER A 69 11.42 1.80 -7.17
CA SER A 69 12.33 1.59 -8.29
C SER A 69 13.36 0.49 -8.01
N SER A 70 13.85 0.39 -6.78
CA SER A 70 14.81 -0.65 -6.39
C SER A 70 14.19 -2.05 -6.38
N PHE A 71 12.86 -2.17 -6.28
CA PHE A 71 12.10 -3.41 -6.46
C PHE A 71 11.92 -3.80 -7.94
N GLY A 72 12.42 -2.99 -8.88
CA GLY A 72 12.19 -3.18 -10.32
C GLY A 72 10.89 -2.52 -10.83
N ALA A 73 10.18 -1.80 -9.97
CA ALA A 73 9.05 -0.96 -10.40
C ALA A 73 9.55 0.13 -11.35
N LYS A 74 8.63 0.64 -12.19
CA LYS A 74 8.86 1.88 -12.94
C LYS A 74 8.01 2.97 -12.28
N PRO A 75 8.53 3.80 -11.34
CA PRO A 75 7.72 4.70 -10.52
C PRO A 75 6.89 5.72 -11.32
N LYS A 76 7.28 6.01 -12.56
CA LYS A 76 6.47 6.85 -13.47
C LYS A 76 5.17 6.14 -13.91
N LYS A 77 5.24 4.83 -14.16
CA LYS A 77 4.10 3.99 -14.57
C LYS A 77 3.34 3.44 -13.36
N TYR A 78 4.07 2.99 -12.34
CA TYR A 78 3.60 2.27 -11.18
C TYR A 78 3.95 3.05 -9.92
N LYS A 79 3.05 3.93 -9.49
CA LYS A 79 3.26 4.83 -8.34
C LYS A 79 2.91 4.11 -7.04
N CYS A 80 3.59 4.42 -5.95
CA CYS A 80 3.18 3.92 -4.64
C CYS A 80 1.78 4.46 -4.25
N SER A 81 1.12 3.81 -3.28
CA SER A 81 -0.19 4.22 -2.73
C SER A 81 -0.29 5.71 -2.53
N VAL A 82 0.69 6.22 -1.81
CA VAL A 82 0.58 7.52 -1.20
C VAL A 82 0.77 8.60 -2.25
N GLU A 83 1.61 8.36 -3.26
CA GLU A 83 1.68 9.23 -4.43
C GLU A 83 0.34 9.21 -5.21
N ASN A 84 -0.27 8.04 -5.41
CA ASN A 84 -1.58 7.95 -6.08
C ASN A 84 -2.68 8.72 -5.31
N LEU A 85 -2.77 8.54 -3.99
CA LEU A 85 -3.74 9.25 -3.15
C LEU A 85 -3.52 10.78 -3.21
N TYR A 86 -2.28 11.23 -3.09
CA TYR A 86 -1.95 12.65 -3.22
C TYR A 86 -2.35 13.21 -4.58
N ARG A 87 -2.05 12.51 -5.68
CA ARG A 87 -2.42 12.94 -7.03
C ARG A 87 -3.93 13.05 -7.20
N MET A 88 -4.68 12.03 -6.79
CA MET A 88 -6.15 12.09 -6.84
C MET A 88 -6.71 13.32 -6.11
N ILE A 89 -6.17 13.62 -4.92
CA ILE A 89 -6.58 14.79 -4.12
C ILE A 89 -6.28 16.10 -4.85
N LEU A 90 -5.08 16.21 -5.44
CA LEU A 90 -4.61 17.39 -6.17
C LEU A 90 -5.32 17.58 -7.51
N ASP A 91 -5.77 16.50 -8.13
CA ASP A 91 -6.58 16.50 -9.34
C ASP A 91 -8.08 16.79 -9.03
N GLY A 92 -8.39 17.20 -7.80
CA GLY A 92 -9.71 17.65 -7.37
C GLY A 92 -10.65 16.54 -6.91
N MET A 93 -10.20 15.28 -6.88
CA MET A 93 -11.00 14.18 -6.35
C MET A 93 -11.04 14.24 -4.82
N ARG A 94 -12.14 13.73 -4.26
CA ARG A 94 -12.23 13.40 -2.83
C ARG A 94 -12.02 11.90 -2.66
N LEU A 95 -11.32 11.51 -1.61
CA LEU A 95 -11.21 10.10 -1.24
C LEU A 95 -12.59 9.59 -0.85
N LYS A 96 -13.04 8.54 -1.52
CA LYS A 96 -14.34 7.91 -1.26
C LYS A 96 -14.21 7.01 -0.04
N HIS A 97 -15.29 6.94 0.74
CA HIS A 97 -15.45 5.91 1.74
C HIS A 97 -15.40 4.53 1.07
N ILE A 98 -14.62 3.62 1.64
CA ILE A 98 -14.57 2.21 1.22
C ILE A 98 -15.10 1.33 2.35
N ASN A 99 -14.41 1.34 3.49
CA ASN A 99 -14.79 0.73 4.75
C ASN A 99 -13.96 1.39 5.88
N LYS A 100 -14.30 1.16 7.14
CA LYS A 100 -13.67 1.89 8.27
C LYS A 100 -12.15 1.72 8.31
N VAL A 101 -11.66 0.50 8.16
CA VAL A 101 -10.22 0.18 8.21
C VAL A 101 -9.49 0.84 7.06
N VAL A 102 -10.04 0.74 5.84
CA VAL A 102 -9.48 1.36 4.64
C VAL A 102 -9.40 2.87 4.77
N ASP A 103 -10.45 3.50 5.29
CA ASP A 103 -10.46 4.95 5.50
C ASP A 103 -9.41 5.37 6.54
N ILE A 104 -9.27 4.60 7.63
CA ILE A 104 -8.27 4.85 8.68
C ILE A 104 -6.86 4.78 8.08
N TYR A 105 -6.51 3.69 7.40
CA TYR A 105 -5.15 3.57 6.87
C TYR A 105 -4.89 4.55 5.73
N ASN A 106 -5.89 4.91 4.94
CA ASN A 106 -5.76 5.93 3.90
C ASN A 106 -5.48 7.29 4.53
N TYR A 107 -6.18 7.65 5.60
CA TYR A 107 -5.91 8.86 6.38
C TYR A 107 -4.47 8.87 6.91
N ILE A 108 -4.02 7.78 7.54
CA ILE A 108 -2.65 7.64 8.03
C ILE A 108 -1.63 7.78 6.90
N SER A 109 -1.90 7.15 5.74
CA SER A 109 -1.05 7.21 4.56
C SER A 109 -0.86 8.66 4.10
N ILE A 110 -1.95 9.41 3.94
CA ILE A 110 -1.88 10.80 3.49
C ILE A 110 -1.41 11.77 4.59
N LYS A 111 -1.56 11.41 5.87
CA LYS A 111 -1.10 12.24 6.99
C LYS A 111 0.41 12.22 7.13
N TYR A 112 1.02 11.03 7.05
CA TYR A 112 2.43 10.82 7.32
C TYR A 112 3.28 10.58 6.07
N VAL A 113 2.66 10.50 4.89
CA VAL A 113 3.34 10.21 3.62
C VAL A 113 4.04 8.85 3.67
N VAL A 114 3.30 7.83 4.11
CA VAL A 114 3.78 6.44 4.22
C VAL A 114 2.79 5.49 3.53
N PRO A 115 3.24 4.48 2.78
CA PRO A 115 2.38 3.40 2.30
C PRO A 115 1.82 2.62 3.50
N VAL A 116 0.50 2.50 3.56
CA VAL A 116 -0.17 1.59 4.49
C VAL A 116 -1.19 0.78 3.70
N GLY A 117 -1.26 -0.51 3.99
CA GLY A 117 -2.28 -1.43 3.47
C GLY A 117 -2.94 -2.19 4.62
N GLY A 118 -3.88 -3.07 4.30
CA GLY A 118 -4.56 -3.88 5.29
C GLY A 118 -5.26 -5.07 4.66
N ASP A 119 -5.08 -6.22 5.28
CA ASP A 119 -5.64 -7.49 4.84
C ASP A 119 -6.54 -8.12 5.92
N ASP A 120 -7.53 -8.88 5.45
CA ASP A 120 -8.39 -9.68 6.32
C ASP A 120 -7.66 -10.94 6.77
N ILE A 121 -7.20 -10.95 8.02
CA ILE A 121 -6.44 -12.05 8.62
C ILE A 121 -7.21 -13.39 8.61
N ASP A 122 -8.55 -13.35 8.60
CA ASP A 122 -9.35 -14.58 8.54
C ASP A 122 -9.30 -15.24 7.15
N LYS A 123 -8.76 -14.53 6.15
CA LYS A 123 -8.49 -15.03 4.79
C LYS A 123 -7.02 -15.41 4.55
N VAL A 124 -6.14 -15.22 5.53
CA VAL A 124 -4.71 -15.54 5.42
C VAL A 124 -4.47 -16.98 5.88
N ASP A 125 -3.78 -17.77 5.07
CA ASP A 125 -3.40 -19.13 5.42
C ASP A 125 -2.00 -19.18 6.06
N GLY A 126 -1.96 -19.45 7.37
CA GLY A 126 -0.71 -19.70 8.09
C GLY A 126 0.03 -18.44 8.53
N ASP A 127 1.29 -18.30 8.12
CA ASP A 127 2.19 -17.19 8.46
C ASP A 127 2.43 -16.30 7.24
N ILE A 128 2.66 -15.01 7.49
CA ILE A 128 2.95 -14.02 6.44
C ILE A 128 4.46 -13.84 6.33
N GLU A 129 4.98 -13.87 5.11
CA GLU A 129 6.36 -13.51 4.82
C GLU A 129 6.44 -12.41 3.75
N LEU A 130 7.23 -11.37 4.03
CA LEU A 130 7.67 -10.39 3.04
C LEU A 130 8.97 -10.89 2.39
N LYS A 131 8.91 -11.22 1.09
CA LYS A 131 10.05 -11.79 0.35
C LYS A 131 10.22 -11.20 -1.03
N LEU A 132 11.40 -11.47 -1.63
CA LEU A 132 11.62 -11.26 -3.05
C LEU A 132 10.98 -12.42 -3.82
N ALA A 133 10.16 -12.10 -4.82
CA ALA A 133 9.54 -13.07 -5.70
C ALA A 133 10.58 -13.80 -6.54
N ASN A 134 10.37 -15.08 -6.78
CA ASN A 134 11.19 -15.90 -7.67
C ASN A 134 10.61 -16.01 -9.09
N GLY A 135 9.40 -15.50 -9.32
CA GLY A 135 8.75 -15.45 -10.62
C GLY A 135 7.81 -16.63 -10.91
N ASN A 136 7.76 -17.61 -10.02
CA ASN A 136 6.87 -18.77 -10.14
C ASN A 136 5.65 -18.66 -9.22
N GLU A 137 5.62 -17.66 -8.35
CA GLU A 137 4.48 -17.42 -7.48
C GLU A 137 3.24 -17.03 -8.28
N ILE A 138 2.07 -17.53 -7.88
CA ILE A 138 0.79 -17.14 -8.46
C ILE A 138 0.23 -15.99 -7.63
N PHE A 139 -0.13 -14.90 -8.32
CA PHE A 139 -0.77 -13.73 -7.74
C PHE A 139 -2.10 -13.47 -8.46
N ARG A 140 -3.14 -13.16 -7.69
CA ARG A 140 -4.43 -12.70 -8.21
C ARG A 140 -4.63 -11.25 -7.84
N GLU A 141 -4.74 -10.39 -8.85
CA GLU A 141 -5.04 -8.98 -8.63
C GLU A 141 -6.43 -8.79 -8.03
N LEU A 142 -6.57 -7.75 -7.21
CA LEU A 142 -7.86 -7.48 -6.58
C LEU A 142 -8.91 -7.09 -7.62
N ASN A 143 -10.08 -7.73 -7.55
CA ASN A 143 -11.19 -7.60 -8.50
C ASN A 143 -10.85 -8.06 -9.93
N SER A 144 -9.83 -8.91 -10.09
CA SER A 144 -9.51 -9.56 -11.36
C SER A 144 -9.63 -11.07 -11.24
N GLU A 145 -10.09 -11.71 -12.31
CA GLU A 145 -10.00 -13.17 -12.49
C GLU A 145 -8.66 -13.59 -13.11
N GLU A 146 -7.85 -12.61 -13.52
CA GLU A 146 -6.54 -12.86 -14.12
C GLU A 146 -5.52 -13.27 -13.07
N LEU A 147 -4.85 -14.40 -13.31
CA LEU A 147 -3.68 -14.83 -12.57
C LEU A 147 -2.43 -14.27 -13.24
N LYS A 148 -1.54 -13.70 -12.43
CA LYS A 148 -0.25 -13.17 -12.86
C LYS A 148 0.86 -13.79 -12.03
N ASN A 149 2.08 -13.64 -12.51
CA ASN A 149 3.27 -13.95 -11.74
C ASN A 149 4.01 -12.64 -11.47
N PRO A 150 4.33 -12.35 -10.19
CA PRO A 150 5.22 -11.24 -9.88
C PRO A 150 6.56 -11.45 -10.61
N LYS A 151 7.23 -10.37 -11.01
CA LYS A 151 8.55 -10.51 -11.65
C LYS A 151 9.58 -10.94 -10.64
N LEU A 152 10.59 -11.67 -11.12
CA LEU A 152 11.78 -12.02 -10.34
C LEU A 152 12.36 -10.77 -9.64
N GLY A 153 12.46 -10.81 -8.32
CA GLY A 153 13.01 -9.74 -7.49
C GLY A 153 12.03 -8.64 -7.08
N GLU A 154 10.76 -8.70 -7.48
CA GLU A 154 9.70 -7.84 -6.93
C GLU A 154 9.43 -8.22 -5.47
N VAL A 155 9.07 -7.23 -4.64
CA VAL A 155 8.74 -7.48 -3.22
C VAL A 155 7.28 -7.87 -3.11
N VAL A 156 7.02 -8.99 -2.45
CA VAL A 156 5.68 -9.59 -2.33
C VAL A 156 5.41 -10.08 -0.91
N TYR A 157 4.14 -9.98 -0.50
CA TYR A 157 3.63 -10.68 0.67
C TYR A 157 3.10 -12.03 0.23
N VAL A 158 3.61 -13.08 0.87
CA VAL A 158 3.12 -14.45 0.70
C VAL A 158 2.52 -14.95 1.98
N ASP A 159 1.54 -15.83 1.85
CA ASP A 159 1.13 -16.75 2.89
C ASP A 159 1.53 -18.20 2.51
N GLU A 160 1.00 -19.21 3.20
CA GLU A 160 1.35 -20.61 2.91
C GLU A 160 0.77 -21.12 1.57
N LYS A 161 -0.17 -20.41 0.94
CA LYS A 161 -0.80 -20.83 -0.33
C LYS A 161 -0.35 -20.00 -1.52
N GLU A 162 -0.33 -18.68 -1.40
CA GLU A 162 -0.17 -17.78 -2.54
C GLU A 162 0.50 -16.45 -2.22
N VAL A 163 0.82 -15.69 -3.27
CA VAL A 163 1.05 -14.24 -3.12
C VAL A 163 -0.32 -13.60 -3.01
N TYR A 164 -0.54 -12.84 -1.94
CA TYR A 164 -1.80 -12.12 -1.75
C TYR A 164 -1.64 -10.60 -1.89
N ALA A 165 -0.40 -10.07 -1.88
CA ALA A 165 -0.12 -8.67 -2.17
C ALA A 165 1.29 -8.44 -2.79
N GLU A 166 1.40 -7.42 -3.64
CA GLU A 166 2.65 -6.99 -4.28
C GLU A 166 2.98 -5.53 -3.92
N ASP A 167 4.22 -5.26 -3.52
CA ASP A 167 4.73 -3.90 -3.26
C ASP A 167 5.54 -3.31 -4.45
N GLY A 168 5.61 -4.03 -5.58
CA GLY A 168 6.43 -3.67 -6.75
C GLY A 168 5.70 -3.06 -7.95
N THR A 169 4.37 -3.08 -8.00
CA THR A 169 3.60 -2.75 -9.20
C THR A 169 2.71 -1.52 -9.07
N GLY A 170 2.68 -0.83 -7.93
CA GLY A 170 1.98 0.46 -7.78
C GLY A 170 0.48 0.47 -8.11
N GLU A 171 -0.12 -0.69 -8.32
CA GLU A 171 -1.51 -0.86 -8.72
C GLU A 171 -2.43 -1.17 -7.53
N ASN A 172 -1.88 -1.59 -6.38
CA ASN A 172 -2.67 -2.36 -5.41
C ASN A 172 -2.93 -1.73 -4.04
N VAL A 173 -2.81 -0.41 -3.88
CA VAL A 173 -3.16 0.21 -2.57
C VAL A 173 -4.50 0.94 -2.57
N ILE A 174 -5.19 1.01 -3.71
CA ILE A 174 -6.56 1.59 -3.78
C ILE A 174 -7.61 0.48 -3.91
N LYS A 175 -7.20 -0.78 -3.92
CA LYS A 175 -8.10 -1.92 -4.11
C LYS A 175 -7.68 -3.02 -3.14
N GLN A 176 -8.20 -2.97 -1.90
CA GLN A 176 -8.12 -4.07 -0.94
C GLN A 176 -9.50 -4.34 -0.31
N LYS A 177 -9.78 -5.62 -0.02
CA LYS A 177 -11.09 -6.21 0.37
C LYS A 177 -11.67 -5.64 1.67
#